data_AF-A0A7W5JSK3-F1
#
_entry.id   AF-A0A7W5JSK3-F1
#
_cell.length_a   1.000
_cell.length_b   1.000
_cell.length_c   1.000
_cell.angle_alpha   90.00
_cell.angle_beta   90.00
_cell.angle_gamma   90.00
#
_symmetry.space_group_name_H-M   'P 1'
#
loop_
_entity.id
_entity.type
_entity.pdbx_description
1 polymer ?
#
loop_
_entity_poly.entity_id
_entity_poly.type
_entity_poly.pdbx_seq_one_letter_code
_entity_poly.pdbx_strand_id
1 'polypeptide(L)'
;MAVQGRAKRLYRRDITTKIAGLLGIDAPEVPPGSTVGTKFLDAVVRKFGGDPASLPTTYRKLEFALIAAGERYEGGHDSSEHLGPDGGGTVTNGGYRKLLRGVTAQPQCFILNIADHPVSKQYADVPGESYGFDDNVSGRVPFLEAGAGSRVVFYRTRKATQQPRRAFIAHAVVSEIGAVDGEGYRAELTDYQEFDLPVLAGDVAIENWNPQHGIVEIDYETLAAIVQAGTGAPVPLASQKFDTSTVQPATAPITAPVPQDVKNENEADRLLSGVPPVEASVDLSATDPLPEVLPAPGTANPLVEVVAPAGLTDDVERENTERRAARGKARQALDKYIERRAVHVAKVYLANQGWRLHRDCQKLGVGYDLEFRKGDSSLNVEVKGIQGSSLSFNMTALEWARVVNDPDFIVIAVTGVIQATTTQVHILTRDRLAAGERRVVQYRMNLL
;
A
#
# COMPACT_ATOMS: atom_id res chain seq x y z
N MET A 1 -33.59 -17.55 14.36
CA MET A 1 -32.83 -17.07 15.53
C MET A 1 -32.51 -15.61 15.24
N ALA A 2 -32.90 -14.66 16.10
CA ALA A 2 -32.62 -13.26 15.83
C ALA A 2 -31.12 -12.99 15.97
N VAL A 3 -30.50 -12.41 14.94
CA VAL A 3 -29.09 -12.02 14.99
C VAL A 3 -28.97 -10.73 15.80
N GLN A 4 -28.08 -10.70 16.78
CA GLN A 4 -27.74 -9.49 17.52
C GLN A 4 -26.32 -9.05 17.14
N GLY A 5 -26.12 -7.75 16.96
CA GLY A 5 -24.85 -7.21 16.51
C GLY A 5 -24.65 -5.74 16.81
N ARG A 6 -23.49 -5.20 16.42
CA ARG A 6 -23.14 -3.79 16.61
C ARG A 6 -22.44 -3.21 15.38
N ALA A 7 -22.96 -2.08 14.90
CA ALA A 7 -22.24 -1.21 13.99
C ALA A 7 -21.32 -0.31 14.82
N LYS A 8 -20.05 -0.25 14.46
CA LYS A 8 -19.06 0.57 15.17
C LYS A 8 -18.04 1.11 14.19
N ARG A 9 -17.89 2.43 14.17
CA ARG A 9 -16.72 3.07 13.58
C ARG A 9 -15.59 3.02 14.58
N LEU A 10 -14.50 2.36 14.23
CA LEU A 10 -13.28 2.38 15.05
C LEU A 10 -12.44 3.61 14.71
N TYR A 11 -12.25 4.49 15.68
CA TYR A 11 -11.28 5.58 15.59
C TYR A 11 -9.89 5.10 15.98
N ARG A 12 -8.85 5.86 15.63
CA ARG A 12 -7.44 5.55 15.97
C ARG A 12 -7.26 5.16 17.43
N ARG A 13 -7.86 5.93 18.35
CA ARG A 13 -7.84 5.65 19.80
C ARG A 13 -8.46 4.30 20.15
N ASP A 14 -9.60 3.95 19.55
CA ASP A 14 -10.25 2.64 19.78
C ASP A 14 -9.34 1.51 19.32
N ILE A 15 -8.74 1.66 18.13
CA ILE A 15 -7.89 0.66 17.51
C ILE A 15 -6.65 0.42 18.37
N THR A 16 -5.93 1.47 18.74
CA THR A 16 -4.72 1.34 19.56
C THR A 16 -5.00 0.88 20.97
N THR A 17 -6.13 1.28 21.57
CA THR A 17 -6.56 0.76 22.88
C THR A 17 -6.85 -0.74 22.81
N LYS A 18 -7.51 -1.21 21.74
CA LYS A 18 -7.79 -2.64 21.54
C LYS A 18 -6.49 -3.43 21.34
N ILE A 19 -5.57 -2.94 20.51
CA ILE A 19 -4.24 -3.54 20.33
C ILE A 19 -3.51 -3.61 21.68
N ALA A 20 -3.51 -2.52 22.45
CA ALA A 20 -2.84 -2.45 23.74
C ALA A 20 -3.37 -3.50 24.72
N GLY A 21 -4.70 -3.61 24.84
CA GLY A 21 -5.35 -4.61 25.67
C GLY A 21 -5.04 -6.05 25.25
N LEU A 22 -4.99 -6.33 23.95
CA LEU A 22 -4.68 -7.67 23.42
C LEU A 22 -3.22 -8.07 23.67
N LEU A 23 -2.28 -7.12 23.58
CA LEU A 23 -0.86 -7.37 23.80
C LEU A 23 -0.44 -7.24 25.28
N GLY A 24 -1.33 -6.76 26.15
CA GLY A 24 -1.02 -6.45 27.54
C GLY A 24 0.08 -5.39 27.66
N ILE A 25 -0.09 -4.26 26.97
CA ILE A 25 0.74 -3.04 27.06
C ILE A 25 -0.14 -1.84 27.41
N ASP A 26 0.49 -0.74 27.82
CA ASP A 26 -0.24 0.50 28.11
C ASP A 26 -0.85 1.09 26.84
N ALA A 27 -2.13 1.46 26.93
CA ALA A 27 -2.81 2.14 25.83
C ALA A 27 -2.22 3.56 25.66
N PRO A 28 -1.94 3.99 24.42
CA PRO A 28 -1.42 5.32 24.20
C PRO A 28 -2.51 6.37 24.37
N GLU A 29 -2.13 7.54 24.89
CA GLU A 29 -2.95 8.73 24.77
C GLU A 29 -2.95 9.21 23.32
N VAL A 30 -4.13 9.25 22.70
CA VAL A 30 -4.30 9.71 21.31
C VAL A 30 -5.36 10.82 21.31
N PRO A 31 -4.93 12.10 21.41
CA PRO A 31 -5.85 13.21 21.26
C PRO A 31 -6.52 13.20 19.87
N PRO A 32 -7.73 13.78 19.73
CA PRO A 32 -8.35 13.95 18.42
C PRO A 32 -7.40 14.60 17.41
N GLY A 33 -7.32 14.04 16.20
CA GLY A 33 -6.43 14.54 15.14
C GLY A 33 -4.93 14.28 15.34
N SER A 34 -4.51 13.70 16.46
CA SER A 34 -3.09 13.48 16.76
C SER A 34 -2.58 12.11 16.28
N THR A 35 -1.26 12.03 16.16
CA THR A 35 -0.53 10.80 15.86
C THR A 35 -0.29 10.00 17.14
N VAL A 36 -0.08 8.69 16.99
CA VAL A 36 0.28 7.85 18.14
C VAL A 36 1.78 8.00 18.40
N GLY A 37 2.15 8.21 19.66
CA GLY A 37 3.56 8.34 20.04
C GLY A 37 4.38 7.08 19.78
N THR A 38 5.65 7.25 19.41
CA THR A 38 6.60 6.16 19.10
C THR A 38 6.72 5.12 20.21
N LYS A 39 6.55 5.54 21.49
CA LYS A 39 6.59 4.65 22.67
C LYS A 39 5.59 3.49 22.61
N PHE A 40 4.43 3.71 21.99
CA PHE A 40 3.44 2.65 21.80
C PHE A 40 3.98 1.55 20.89
N LEU A 41 4.53 1.94 19.73
CA LEU A 41 5.13 1.00 18.79
C LEU A 41 6.38 0.33 19.38
N ASP A 42 7.15 1.02 20.23
CA ASP A 42 8.24 0.37 20.98
C ASP A 42 7.72 -0.76 21.86
N ALA A 43 6.61 -0.54 22.57
CA ALA A 43 5.99 -1.56 23.41
C ALA A 43 5.44 -2.72 22.58
N VAL A 44 4.82 -2.43 21.42
CA VAL A 44 4.38 -3.45 20.46
C VAL A 44 5.56 -4.29 19.97
N VAL A 45 6.63 -3.66 19.48
CA VAL A 45 7.84 -4.36 18.97
C VAL A 45 8.44 -5.27 20.05
N ARG A 46 8.54 -4.79 21.30
CA ARG A 46 9.01 -5.64 22.42
C ARG A 46 8.10 -6.84 22.67
N LYS A 47 6.78 -6.71 22.51
CA LYS A 47 5.83 -7.82 22.66
C LYS A 47 5.98 -8.88 21.57
N PHE A 48 6.41 -8.47 20.38
CA PHE A 48 6.79 -9.38 19.29
C PHE A 48 8.26 -9.85 19.38
N GLY A 49 8.96 -9.57 20.48
CA GLY A 49 10.34 -10.03 20.71
C GLY A 49 11.43 -9.24 19.97
N GLY A 50 11.10 -8.09 19.37
CA GLY A 50 12.08 -7.22 18.70
C GLY A 50 12.74 -6.20 19.63
N ASP A 51 13.84 -5.60 19.18
CA ASP A 51 14.47 -4.44 19.82
C ASP A 51 14.04 -3.14 19.11
N PRO A 52 13.26 -2.25 19.75
CA PRO A 52 12.87 -1.00 19.14
C PRO A 52 14.03 -0.06 18.80
N ALA A 53 15.18 -0.20 19.46
CA ALA A 53 16.36 0.64 19.21
C ALA A 53 17.02 0.31 17.85
N SER A 54 16.87 -0.92 17.34
CA SER A 54 17.35 -1.30 16.01
C SER A 54 16.42 -0.87 14.88
N LEU A 55 15.24 -0.31 15.20
CA LEU A 55 14.23 0.14 14.25
C LEU A 55 14.10 1.67 14.34
N PRO A 56 14.88 2.42 13.54
CA PRO A 56 15.09 3.86 13.77
C PRO A 56 13.84 4.73 13.59
N THR A 57 12.79 4.20 12.94
CA THR A 57 11.58 4.97 12.61
C THR A 57 10.31 4.26 13.05
N THR A 58 9.22 5.02 13.19
CA THR A 58 7.89 4.51 13.54
C THR A 58 7.37 3.51 12.51
N TYR A 59 7.60 3.72 11.21
CA TYR A 59 7.17 2.80 10.17
C TYR A 59 7.99 1.51 10.14
N ARG A 60 9.29 1.53 10.47
CA ARG A 60 10.06 0.28 10.65
C ARG A 60 9.56 -0.55 11.81
N LYS A 61 9.15 0.11 12.90
CA LYS A 61 8.52 -0.55 14.04
C LYS A 61 7.17 -1.16 13.67
N LEU A 62 6.37 -0.45 12.86
CA LEU A 62 5.11 -0.98 12.34
C LEU A 62 5.33 -2.13 11.38
N GLU A 63 6.23 -2.00 10.41
CA GLU A 63 6.59 -3.03 9.44
C GLU A 63 7.01 -4.32 10.16
N PHE A 64 7.91 -4.21 11.14
CA PHE A 64 8.29 -5.34 12.00
C PHE A 64 7.07 -5.96 12.70
N ALA A 65 6.23 -5.14 13.34
CA ALA A 65 5.06 -5.62 14.06
C ALA A 65 4.03 -6.29 13.14
N LEU A 66 3.83 -5.78 11.92
CA LEU A 66 2.94 -6.37 10.92
C LEU A 66 3.48 -7.72 10.46
N ILE A 67 4.76 -7.79 10.07
CA ILE A 67 5.40 -9.05 9.65
C ILE A 67 5.30 -10.09 10.78
N ALA A 68 5.60 -9.70 12.02
CA ALA A 68 5.51 -10.58 13.18
C ALA A 68 4.07 -11.02 13.49
N ALA A 69 3.07 -10.24 13.08
CA ALA A 69 1.65 -10.59 13.17
C ALA A 69 1.11 -11.32 11.93
N GLY A 70 1.98 -11.70 10.97
CA GLY A 70 1.59 -12.39 9.74
C GLY A 70 0.99 -11.50 8.66
N GLU A 71 1.20 -10.18 8.75
CA GLU A 71 0.66 -9.18 7.83
C GLU A 71 1.75 -8.60 6.92
N ARG A 72 1.38 -8.25 5.69
CA ARG A 72 2.27 -7.55 4.74
C ARG A 72 2.28 -6.06 5.01
N TYR A 73 3.45 -5.44 5.03
CA TYR A 73 3.59 -3.99 5.08
C TYR A 73 3.46 -3.35 3.69
N GLU A 74 2.67 -2.29 3.58
CA GLU A 74 2.45 -1.52 2.35
C GLU A 74 2.75 -0.03 2.57
N GLY A 75 3.95 0.38 2.16
CA GLY A 75 4.35 1.78 2.11
C GLY A 75 3.40 2.59 1.21
N GLY A 76 2.80 3.66 1.74
CA GLY A 76 1.71 4.37 1.04
C GLY A 76 0.37 4.25 1.76
N HIS A 77 0.02 3.03 2.13
CA HIS A 77 -1.23 2.70 2.81
C HIS A 77 -1.08 2.70 4.32
N ASP A 78 -0.07 1.98 4.82
CA ASP A 78 0.14 1.74 6.25
C ASP A 78 0.91 2.89 6.92
N SER A 79 1.65 3.66 6.13
CA SER A 79 2.39 4.83 6.58
C SER A 79 2.39 5.96 5.56
N SER A 80 2.74 7.14 6.06
CA SER A 80 2.94 8.34 5.24
C SER A 80 4.35 8.45 4.65
N GLU A 81 5.17 7.38 4.68
CA GLU A 81 6.60 7.46 4.27
C GLU A 81 6.83 7.94 2.83
N HIS A 82 5.82 7.75 1.97
CA HIS A 82 5.80 8.23 0.59
C HIS A 82 5.67 9.76 0.45
N LEU A 83 5.31 10.49 1.52
CA LEU A 83 5.14 11.94 1.52
C LEU A 83 6.47 12.71 1.64
N GLY A 84 7.61 12.01 1.59
CA GLY A 84 8.95 12.60 1.54
C GLY A 84 9.59 12.82 2.92
N PRO A 85 10.84 13.34 2.95
CA PRO A 85 11.69 13.39 4.14
C PRO A 85 11.09 14.22 5.30
N ASP A 86 10.32 15.25 4.99
CA ASP A 86 9.74 16.17 5.97
C ASP A 86 8.21 15.97 6.16
N GLY A 87 7.61 15.07 5.39
CA GLY A 87 6.16 15.03 5.16
C GLY A 87 5.40 13.83 5.71
N GLY A 88 6.07 12.82 6.27
CA GLY A 88 5.34 11.59 6.62
C GLY A 88 6.07 10.59 7.51
N GLY A 89 6.27 10.96 8.77
CA GLY A 89 6.76 10.04 9.82
C GLY A 89 5.64 9.32 10.57
N THR A 90 4.41 9.30 10.05
CA THR A 90 3.23 8.85 10.81
C THR A 90 2.66 7.55 10.26
N VAL A 91 2.30 6.66 11.17
CA VAL A 91 1.50 5.45 10.87
C VAL A 91 0.06 5.90 10.62
N THR A 92 -0.52 5.43 9.51
CA THR A 92 -1.90 5.75 9.17
C THR A 92 -2.87 4.95 10.04
N ASN A 93 -4.16 5.26 9.95
CA ASN A 93 -5.16 4.37 10.56
C ASN A 93 -5.18 3.00 9.90
N GLY A 94 -4.92 2.93 8.58
CA GLY A 94 -4.80 1.67 7.85
C GLY A 94 -3.73 0.75 8.44
N GLY A 95 -2.55 1.31 8.75
CA GLY A 95 -1.48 0.56 9.40
C GLY A 95 -1.88 -0.01 10.77
N TYR A 96 -2.54 0.79 11.62
CA TYR A 96 -3.03 0.29 12.91
C TYR A 96 -4.18 -0.71 12.77
N ARG A 97 -5.06 -0.53 11.78
CA ARG A 97 -6.15 -1.45 11.45
C ARG A 97 -5.61 -2.80 11.02
N LYS A 98 -4.60 -2.81 10.15
CA LYS A 98 -3.89 -4.02 9.71
C LYS A 98 -3.19 -4.70 10.87
N LEU A 99 -2.54 -3.94 11.75
CA LEU A 99 -1.93 -4.49 12.96
C LEU A 99 -2.97 -5.10 13.91
N LEU A 100 -4.11 -4.44 14.10
CA LEU A 100 -5.21 -5.00 14.88
C LEU A 100 -5.69 -6.33 14.29
N ARG A 101 -5.84 -6.42 12.96
CA ARG A 101 -6.21 -7.65 12.26
C ARG A 101 -5.20 -8.77 12.52
N GLY A 102 -3.91 -8.49 12.38
CA GLY A 102 -2.85 -9.48 12.65
C GLY A 102 -2.86 -9.96 14.11
N VAL A 103 -3.07 -9.04 15.06
CA VAL A 103 -3.12 -9.37 16.50
C VAL A 103 -4.42 -10.08 16.89
N THR A 104 -5.52 -9.95 16.16
CA THR A 104 -6.77 -10.67 16.47
C THR A 104 -6.99 -11.91 15.62
N ALA A 105 -6.25 -12.06 14.50
CA ALA A 105 -6.60 -12.96 13.41
C ALA A 105 -8.07 -12.80 12.93
N GLN A 106 -8.66 -11.63 13.12
CA GLN A 106 -10.04 -11.33 12.73
C GLN A 106 -10.06 -10.27 11.63
N PRO A 107 -10.72 -10.52 10.49
CA PRO A 107 -10.85 -9.52 9.43
C PRO A 107 -11.74 -8.37 9.89
N GLN A 108 -11.52 -7.20 9.29
CA GLN A 108 -12.45 -6.09 9.42
C GLN A 108 -13.68 -6.38 8.58
N CYS A 109 -14.86 -6.11 9.14
CA CYS A 109 -16.13 -6.56 8.59
C CYS A 109 -17.01 -5.37 8.24
N PHE A 110 -17.65 -5.42 7.06
CA PHE A 110 -18.48 -4.32 6.57
C PHE A 110 -19.81 -4.81 6.00
N ILE A 111 -20.84 -4.00 6.14
CA ILE A 111 -22.06 -4.10 5.35
C ILE A 111 -21.90 -3.18 4.14
N LEU A 112 -22.13 -3.73 2.95
CA LEU A 112 -22.17 -2.98 1.69
C LEU A 112 -23.61 -2.91 1.19
N ASN A 113 -24.15 -1.70 1.08
CA ASN A 113 -25.49 -1.50 0.56
C ASN A 113 -25.53 -1.66 -0.96
N ILE A 114 -26.43 -2.51 -1.46
CA ILE A 114 -26.69 -2.64 -2.88
C ILE A 114 -28.10 -2.13 -3.22
N ALA A 115 -28.19 -1.39 -4.31
CA ALA A 115 -29.44 -0.90 -4.86
C ALA A 115 -29.31 -0.77 -6.38
N ASP A 116 -30.36 -1.17 -7.11
CA ASP A 116 -30.46 -0.97 -8.56
C ASP A 116 -30.81 0.49 -8.91
N HIS A 117 -30.19 1.45 -8.23
CA HIS A 117 -30.41 2.88 -8.43
C HIS A 117 -29.51 3.39 -9.59
N PRO A 118 -29.94 4.35 -10.42
CA PRO A 118 -29.12 4.90 -11.49
C PRO A 118 -27.72 5.38 -11.04
N VAL A 119 -27.63 5.90 -9.80
CA VAL A 119 -26.35 6.29 -9.18
C VAL A 119 -25.41 5.10 -9.01
N SER A 120 -25.88 3.92 -8.61
CA SER A 120 -25.02 2.73 -8.48
C SER A 120 -24.59 2.17 -9.83
N LYS A 121 -25.38 2.38 -10.90
CA LYS A 121 -25.00 1.97 -12.27
C LYS A 121 -23.76 2.70 -12.78
N GLN A 122 -23.45 3.89 -12.26
CA GLN A 122 -22.30 4.68 -12.70
C GLN A 122 -20.97 4.02 -12.32
N TYR A 123 -20.96 3.14 -11.32
CA TYR A 123 -19.75 2.46 -10.88
C TYR A 123 -19.45 1.18 -11.68
N ALA A 124 -20.33 0.77 -12.60
CA ALA A 124 -20.17 -0.46 -13.38
C ALA A 124 -19.81 -1.68 -12.51
N ASP A 125 -20.54 -1.86 -11.41
CA ASP A 125 -20.35 -2.99 -10.50
C ASP A 125 -20.72 -4.30 -11.20
N VAL A 126 -19.83 -5.29 -11.12
CA VAL A 126 -20.11 -6.67 -11.52
C VAL A 126 -20.47 -7.48 -10.27
N PRO A 127 -21.70 -8.02 -10.16
CA PRO A 127 -22.12 -8.77 -8.99
C PRO A 127 -21.15 -9.90 -8.63
N GLY A 128 -20.64 -9.85 -7.40
CA GLY A 128 -19.70 -10.85 -6.87
C GLY A 128 -18.24 -10.69 -7.29
N GLU A 129 -17.94 -9.79 -8.22
CA GLU A 129 -16.56 -9.51 -8.65
C GLU A 129 -16.07 -8.16 -8.13
N SER A 130 -16.91 -7.12 -8.16
CA SER A 130 -16.47 -5.77 -7.74
C SER A 130 -17.57 -4.96 -7.07
N TYR A 131 -17.18 -4.03 -6.19
CA TYR A 131 -18.06 -3.03 -5.58
C TYR A 131 -17.43 -1.63 -5.65
N GLY A 132 -18.08 -0.72 -6.35
CA GLY A 132 -17.62 0.65 -6.56
C GLY A 132 -18.33 1.67 -5.69
N PHE A 133 -17.61 2.75 -5.36
CA PHE A 133 -18.09 3.83 -4.51
C PHE A 133 -17.26 5.10 -4.72
N ASP A 134 -17.83 6.27 -4.44
CA ASP A 134 -17.13 7.56 -4.56
C ASP A 134 -16.79 8.21 -3.21
N ASP A 135 -16.23 9.42 -3.27
CA ASP A 135 -15.85 10.21 -2.10
C ASP A 135 -17.03 10.68 -1.22
N ASN A 136 -18.26 10.57 -1.70
CA ASN A 136 -19.47 10.96 -0.95
C ASN A 136 -20.11 9.78 -0.22
N VAL A 137 -19.65 8.55 -0.46
CA VAL A 137 -20.19 7.37 0.20
C VAL A 137 -19.79 7.34 1.68
N SER A 138 -20.79 7.32 2.55
CA SER A 138 -20.59 7.16 3.99
C SER A 138 -19.90 5.84 4.32
N GLY A 139 -18.95 5.87 5.24
CA GLY A 139 -18.17 4.69 5.63
C GLY A 139 -17.02 4.33 4.69
N ARG A 140 -16.80 5.08 3.59
CA ARG A 140 -15.69 4.82 2.67
C ARG A 140 -14.30 4.84 3.32
N VAL A 141 -14.07 5.76 4.26
CA VAL A 141 -12.74 5.96 4.87
C VAL A 141 -12.30 4.72 5.65
N PRO A 142 -13.07 4.21 6.64
CA PRO A 142 -12.68 2.99 7.33
C PRO A 142 -12.60 1.77 6.41
N PHE A 143 -13.38 1.73 5.32
CA PHE A 143 -13.32 0.64 4.34
C PHE A 143 -12.03 0.67 3.51
N LEU A 144 -11.65 1.84 2.99
CA LEU A 144 -10.36 2.06 2.32
C LEU A 144 -9.21 1.72 3.25
N GLU A 145 -9.23 2.21 4.50
CA GLU A 145 -8.20 1.93 5.50
C GLU A 145 -8.08 0.43 5.82
N ALA A 146 -9.17 -0.33 5.77
CA ALA A 146 -9.18 -1.76 6.02
C ALA A 146 -8.50 -2.57 4.91
N GLY A 147 -8.71 -2.17 3.65
CA GLY A 147 -8.06 -2.73 2.48
C GLY A 147 -8.32 -4.23 2.27
N ALA A 148 -7.39 -4.87 1.56
CA ALA A 148 -7.40 -6.30 1.25
C ALA A 148 -7.48 -7.18 2.50
N GLY A 149 -8.22 -8.30 2.42
CA GLY A 149 -8.49 -9.23 3.52
C GLY A 149 -9.70 -8.87 4.38
N SER A 150 -10.35 -7.74 4.12
CA SER A 150 -11.63 -7.38 4.75
C SER A 150 -12.76 -8.31 4.31
N ARG A 151 -13.76 -8.54 5.16
CA ARG A 151 -14.96 -9.31 4.82
C ARG A 151 -16.18 -8.41 4.71
N VAL A 152 -17.08 -8.77 3.80
CA VAL A 152 -18.25 -7.96 3.51
C VAL A 152 -19.51 -8.82 3.49
N VAL A 153 -20.64 -8.24 3.90
CA VAL A 153 -21.98 -8.77 3.64
C VAL A 153 -22.78 -7.76 2.82
N PHE A 154 -23.49 -8.25 1.81
CA PHE A 154 -24.26 -7.40 0.89
C PHE A 154 -25.69 -7.23 1.39
N TYR A 155 -26.06 -5.98 1.68
CA TYR A 155 -27.41 -5.62 2.13
C TYR A 155 -28.21 -4.99 1.00
N ARG A 156 -29.26 -5.69 0.56
CA ARG A 156 -30.20 -5.18 -0.45
C ARG A 156 -31.15 -4.18 0.19
N THR A 157 -31.04 -2.92 -0.22
CA THR A 157 -31.85 -1.84 0.38
C THR A 157 -33.33 -1.91 -0.04
N ARG A 158 -34.18 -1.08 0.58
CA ARG A 158 -35.59 -0.92 0.18
C ARG A 158 -35.78 -0.41 -1.25
N LYS A 159 -34.75 0.21 -1.83
CA LYS A 159 -34.78 0.80 -3.19
C LYS A 159 -34.35 -0.17 -4.28
N ALA A 160 -33.84 -1.36 -3.93
CA ALA A 160 -33.47 -2.36 -4.91
C ALA A 160 -34.69 -2.87 -5.68
N THR A 161 -34.52 -3.20 -6.96
CA THR A 161 -35.60 -3.74 -7.79
C THR A 161 -35.79 -5.23 -7.52
N GLN A 162 -34.70 -5.94 -7.26
CA GLN A 162 -34.70 -7.38 -6.95
C GLN A 162 -35.30 -7.71 -5.57
N GLN A 163 -35.90 -8.89 -5.45
CA GLN A 163 -36.47 -9.44 -4.21
C GLN A 163 -35.59 -10.55 -3.62
N PRO A 164 -35.60 -10.78 -2.29
CA PRO A 164 -36.28 -9.97 -1.29
C PRO A 164 -35.56 -8.64 -1.05
N ARG A 165 -36.33 -7.57 -0.83
CA ARG A 165 -35.81 -6.26 -0.38
C ARG A 165 -35.56 -6.26 1.13
N ARG A 166 -34.68 -5.38 1.59
CA ARG A 166 -34.31 -5.25 3.02
C ARG A 166 -33.80 -6.59 3.57
N ALA A 167 -32.87 -7.19 2.87
CA ALA A 167 -32.28 -8.48 3.23
C ALA A 167 -30.78 -8.46 2.98
N PHE A 168 -30.03 -9.18 3.81
CA PHE A 168 -28.66 -9.57 3.49
C PHE A 168 -28.70 -10.77 2.56
N ILE A 169 -27.94 -10.73 1.47
CA ILE A 169 -28.09 -11.71 0.38
C ILE A 169 -26.84 -12.49 0.04
N ALA A 170 -25.66 -12.02 0.45
CA ALA A 170 -24.39 -12.62 0.08
C ALA A 170 -23.28 -12.13 1.01
N HIS A 171 -22.13 -12.79 0.94
CA HIS A 171 -20.88 -12.36 1.55
C HIS A 171 -19.69 -12.54 0.60
N ALA A 172 -18.58 -11.85 0.86
CA ALA A 172 -17.34 -11.96 0.09
C ALA A 172 -16.12 -11.52 0.91
N VAL A 173 -14.94 -11.75 0.34
CA VAL A 173 -13.64 -11.24 0.81
C VAL A 173 -13.14 -10.18 -0.17
N VAL A 174 -12.71 -9.04 0.36
CA VAL A 174 -12.06 -7.98 -0.42
C VAL A 174 -10.63 -8.40 -0.76
N SER A 175 -10.31 -8.57 -2.03
CA SER A 175 -8.95 -8.89 -2.47
C SER A 175 -8.08 -7.64 -2.63
N GLU A 176 -8.68 -6.53 -3.05
CA GLU A 176 -8.00 -5.25 -3.27
C GLU A 176 -9.00 -4.09 -3.21
N ILE A 177 -8.55 -2.89 -2.85
CA ILE A 177 -9.32 -1.66 -3.03
C ILE A 177 -8.41 -0.62 -3.67
N GLY A 178 -8.82 -0.09 -4.82
CA GLY A 178 -8.06 0.88 -5.59
C GLY A 178 -8.89 2.10 -5.99
N ALA A 179 -8.20 3.20 -6.28
CA ALA A 179 -8.82 4.33 -6.97
C ALA A 179 -9.03 3.98 -8.45
N VAL A 180 -10.16 4.41 -9.01
CA VAL A 180 -10.47 4.31 -10.44
C VAL A 180 -10.49 5.73 -11.00
N ASP A 181 -9.67 5.98 -12.02
CA ASP A 181 -9.48 7.31 -12.60
C ASP A 181 -10.81 7.99 -12.96
N GLY A 182 -11.14 9.07 -12.25
CA GLY A 182 -12.36 9.85 -12.47
C GLY A 182 -13.67 9.23 -11.99
N GLU A 183 -13.65 7.99 -11.46
CA GLU A 183 -14.86 7.23 -11.11
C GLU A 183 -14.98 6.91 -9.61
N GLY A 184 -13.96 7.24 -8.81
CA GLY A 184 -13.94 7.01 -7.37
C GLY A 184 -13.05 5.85 -6.99
N TYR A 185 -13.61 4.84 -6.34
CA TYR A 185 -12.89 3.67 -5.85
C TYR A 185 -13.64 2.39 -6.21
N ARG A 186 -12.89 1.29 -6.31
CA ARG A 186 -13.42 -0.05 -6.56
C ARG A 186 -12.76 -1.03 -5.60
N ALA A 187 -13.59 -1.82 -4.94
CA ALA A 187 -13.18 -3.00 -4.18
C ALA A 187 -13.36 -4.24 -5.06
N GLU A 188 -12.28 -4.96 -5.30
CA GLU A 188 -12.30 -6.27 -5.96
C GLU A 188 -12.64 -7.35 -4.93
N LEU A 189 -13.43 -8.33 -5.35
CA LEU A 189 -14.05 -9.33 -4.49
C LEU A 189 -13.63 -10.75 -4.90
N THR A 190 -13.49 -11.59 -3.88
CA THR A 190 -13.20 -13.02 -3.98
C THR A 190 -14.08 -13.77 -3.00
N ASP A 191 -14.17 -15.10 -3.14
CA ASP A 191 -15.00 -15.96 -2.29
C ASP A 191 -16.45 -15.47 -2.16
N TYR A 192 -16.99 -14.89 -3.24
CA TYR A 192 -18.37 -14.45 -3.27
C TYR A 192 -19.32 -15.63 -3.18
N GLN A 193 -20.23 -15.58 -2.21
CA GLN A 193 -21.23 -16.61 -2.01
C GLN A 193 -22.57 -15.96 -1.66
N GLU A 194 -23.56 -16.22 -2.51
CA GLU A 194 -24.96 -15.92 -2.20
C GLU A 194 -25.47 -16.80 -1.06
N PHE A 195 -26.36 -16.25 -0.24
CA PHE A 195 -27.02 -16.99 0.82
C PHE A 195 -28.10 -17.90 0.25
N ASP A 196 -28.15 -19.14 0.73
CA ASP A 196 -29.22 -20.09 0.39
C ASP A 196 -30.60 -19.53 0.79
N LEU A 197 -30.63 -18.81 1.91
CA LEU A 197 -31.79 -18.09 2.41
C LEU A 197 -31.40 -16.65 2.74
N PRO A 198 -31.91 -15.64 2.01
CA PRO A 198 -31.67 -14.25 2.35
C PRO A 198 -32.09 -13.93 3.80
N VAL A 199 -31.22 -13.25 4.54
CA VAL A 199 -31.49 -12.90 5.95
C VAL A 199 -32.22 -11.57 5.98
N LEU A 200 -33.50 -11.58 6.36
CA LEU A 200 -34.29 -10.35 6.39
C LEU A 200 -33.77 -9.40 7.47
N ALA A 201 -33.75 -8.09 7.18
CA ALA A 201 -33.33 -7.08 8.15
C ALA A 201 -34.19 -7.07 9.42
N GLY A 202 -35.43 -7.55 9.35
CA GLY A 202 -36.29 -7.70 10.53
C GLY A 202 -35.81 -8.76 11.51
N ASP A 203 -34.99 -9.70 11.05
CA ASP A 203 -34.43 -10.79 11.85
C ASP A 203 -33.03 -10.46 12.41
N VAL A 204 -32.51 -9.26 12.12
CA VAL A 204 -31.17 -8.81 12.50
C VAL A 204 -31.27 -7.49 13.27
N ALA A 205 -30.93 -7.50 14.55
CA ALA A 205 -30.84 -6.33 15.41
C ALA A 205 -29.37 -5.89 15.53
N ILE A 206 -28.98 -4.88 14.73
CA ILE A 206 -27.63 -4.28 14.79
C ILE A 206 -27.70 -2.92 15.49
N GLU A 207 -27.06 -2.81 16.65
CA GLU A 207 -26.97 -1.57 17.41
C GLU A 207 -26.24 -0.47 16.61
N ASN A 208 -26.77 0.76 16.60
CA ASN A 208 -26.22 1.92 15.89
C ASN A 208 -26.12 1.79 14.35
N TRP A 209 -26.76 0.78 13.76
CA TRP A 209 -26.79 0.65 12.30
C TRP A 209 -27.77 1.61 11.66
N ASN A 210 -27.27 2.47 10.77
CA ASN A 210 -28.11 3.25 9.86
C ASN A 210 -28.17 2.57 8.48
N PRO A 211 -29.31 1.98 8.06
CA PRO A 211 -29.43 1.29 6.77
C PRO A 211 -29.36 2.25 5.56
N GLN A 212 -29.27 3.56 5.77
CA GLN A 212 -29.05 4.55 4.72
C GLN A 212 -27.57 4.76 4.40
N HIS A 213 -26.66 4.37 5.29
CA HIS A 213 -25.23 4.48 5.04
C HIS A 213 -24.79 3.45 4.01
N GLY A 214 -23.99 3.87 3.02
CA GLY A 214 -23.58 3.00 1.92
C GLY A 214 -22.65 1.88 2.38
N ILE A 215 -21.72 2.22 3.28
CA ILE A 215 -20.77 1.28 3.87
C ILE A 215 -20.84 1.43 5.39
N VAL A 216 -20.94 0.31 6.11
CA VAL A 216 -21.02 0.31 7.58
C VAL A 216 -20.06 -0.73 8.15
N GLU A 217 -19.13 -0.29 9.00
CA GLU A 217 -18.26 -1.19 9.76
C GLU A 217 -19.05 -1.88 10.87
N ILE A 218 -18.93 -3.21 10.95
CA ILE A 218 -19.54 -4.09 11.96
C ILE A 218 -18.48 -4.95 12.64
N ASP A 219 -18.79 -5.48 13.82
CA ASP A 219 -17.92 -6.49 14.43
C ASP A 219 -17.97 -7.83 13.69
N TYR A 220 -16.97 -8.66 13.94
CA TYR A 220 -16.82 -9.95 13.27
C TYR A 220 -17.92 -10.93 13.67
N GLU A 221 -18.35 -10.87 14.93
CA GLU A 221 -19.43 -11.68 15.49
C GLU A 221 -20.77 -11.41 14.77
N THR A 222 -21.07 -10.13 14.47
CA THR A 222 -22.24 -9.73 13.68
C THR A 222 -22.17 -10.31 12.27
N LEU A 223 -21.02 -10.19 11.59
CA LEU A 223 -20.84 -10.74 10.26
C LEU A 223 -21.01 -12.26 10.26
N ALA A 224 -20.36 -12.95 11.20
CA ALA A 224 -20.43 -14.40 11.34
C ALA A 224 -21.87 -14.88 11.59
N ALA A 225 -22.63 -14.19 12.44
CA ALA A 225 -24.02 -14.52 12.71
C ALA A 225 -24.93 -14.30 11.50
N ILE A 226 -24.72 -13.23 10.73
CA ILE A 226 -25.47 -12.99 9.48
C ILE A 226 -25.15 -14.09 8.45
N VAL A 227 -23.87 -14.40 8.24
CA VAL A 227 -23.44 -15.43 7.27
C VAL A 227 -23.95 -16.81 7.68
N GLN A 228 -23.90 -17.16 8.97
CA GLN A 228 -24.44 -18.41 9.48
C GLN A 228 -25.96 -18.49 9.27
N ALA A 229 -26.69 -17.40 9.50
CA ALA A 229 -28.13 -17.36 9.25
C ALA A 229 -28.47 -17.52 7.76
N GLY A 230 -27.62 -16.98 6.87
CA GLY A 230 -27.85 -17.00 5.43
C GLY A 230 -27.45 -18.30 4.72
N THR A 231 -26.37 -18.93 5.19
CA THR A 231 -25.81 -20.16 4.58
C THR A 231 -26.17 -21.44 5.34
N GLY A 232 -26.69 -21.32 6.57
CA GLY A 232 -26.90 -22.46 7.47
C GLY A 232 -25.60 -23.11 7.99
N ALA A 233 -24.44 -22.72 7.47
CA ALA A 233 -23.14 -23.25 7.86
C ALA A 233 -22.54 -22.41 9.00
N PRO A 234 -21.95 -23.02 10.03
CA PRO A 234 -21.22 -22.27 11.03
C PRO A 234 -20.02 -21.59 10.38
N VAL A 235 -19.93 -20.26 10.54
CA VAL A 235 -18.68 -19.56 10.23
C VAL A 235 -17.72 -19.86 11.37
N PRO A 236 -16.52 -20.40 11.09
CA PRO A 236 -15.53 -20.62 12.14
C PRO A 236 -15.26 -19.29 12.83
N LEU A 237 -15.73 -19.14 14.07
CA LEU A 237 -15.30 -18.00 14.87
C LEU A 237 -13.79 -18.11 14.97
N ALA A 238 -13.07 -17.03 14.67
CA ALA A 238 -11.63 -16.94 14.89
C ALA A 238 -11.37 -17.30 16.37
N SER A 239 -11.01 -18.55 16.61
CA SER A 239 -11.07 -19.19 17.93
C SER A 239 -9.76 -19.05 18.69
N GLN A 240 -8.84 -18.24 18.17
CA GLN A 240 -7.53 -18.07 18.78
C GLN A 240 -7.41 -16.66 19.31
N LYS A 241 -7.41 -16.55 20.64
CA LYS A 241 -6.61 -15.50 21.28
C LYS A 241 -5.21 -15.64 20.69
N PHE A 242 -4.68 -14.55 20.17
CA PHE A 242 -3.29 -14.48 19.77
C PHE A 242 -2.43 -14.95 20.94
N ASP A 243 -1.90 -16.16 20.80
CA ASP A 243 -1.06 -16.73 21.82
C ASP A 243 0.33 -16.15 21.63
N THR A 244 0.64 -15.11 22.40
CA THR A 244 1.95 -14.48 22.39
C THR A 244 3.08 -15.47 22.67
N SER A 245 2.79 -16.64 23.27
CA SER A 245 3.79 -17.70 23.48
C SER A 245 4.15 -18.46 22.20
N THR A 246 3.32 -18.39 21.16
CA THR A 246 3.57 -19.02 19.85
C THR A 246 4.33 -18.13 18.87
N VAL A 247 4.50 -16.84 19.19
CA VAL A 247 5.31 -15.93 18.39
C VAL A 247 6.77 -16.34 18.55
N GLN A 248 7.29 -17.12 17.60
CA GLN A 248 8.72 -17.33 17.51
C GLN A 248 9.38 -15.96 17.33
N PRO A 249 10.35 -15.58 18.18
CA PRO A 249 11.10 -14.36 17.96
C PRO A 249 11.65 -14.39 16.54
N ALA A 250 11.43 -13.31 15.78
CA ALA A 250 12.02 -13.17 14.46
C ALA A 250 13.55 -13.09 14.62
N THR A 251 14.21 -14.26 14.69
CA THR A 251 15.66 -14.38 14.93
C THR A 251 16.48 -14.12 13.68
N ALA A 252 15.85 -13.97 12.52
CA ALA A 252 16.54 -13.59 11.29
C ALA A 252 16.56 -12.06 11.17
N PRO A 253 17.73 -11.42 10.94
CA PRO A 253 17.76 -10.04 10.48
C PRO A 253 16.88 -9.92 9.24
N ILE A 254 16.08 -8.86 9.14
CA ILE A 254 15.27 -8.54 7.96
C ILE A 254 16.25 -8.33 6.78
N THR A 255 16.57 -9.43 6.11
CA THR A 255 17.29 -9.51 4.86
C THR A 255 16.26 -10.08 3.91
N ALA A 256 15.92 -9.34 2.86
CA ALA A 256 14.90 -9.79 1.92
C ALA A 256 15.27 -11.19 1.40
N PRO A 257 14.36 -12.18 1.42
CA PRO A 257 14.67 -13.51 0.91
C PRO A 257 14.98 -13.39 -0.58
N VAL A 258 16.22 -13.71 -0.95
CA VAL A 258 16.62 -13.93 -2.33
C VAL A 258 16.00 -15.25 -2.78
N PRO A 259 15.16 -15.28 -3.84
CA PRO A 259 14.56 -16.52 -4.31
C PRO A 259 15.66 -17.50 -4.75
N GLN A 260 15.80 -18.61 -4.02
CA GLN A 260 16.61 -19.76 -4.46
C GLN A 260 15.69 -20.74 -5.18
N ASP A 261 15.56 -20.59 -6.50
CA ASP A 261 15.28 -21.70 -7.44
C ASP A 261 15.05 -21.15 -8.85
N VAL A 262 16.12 -20.93 -9.62
CA VAL A 262 16.07 -20.92 -11.09
C VAL A 262 17.32 -21.63 -11.61
N LYS A 263 17.15 -22.83 -12.17
CA LYS A 263 18.21 -23.70 -12.72
C LYS A 263 18.84 -23.20 -14.04
N ASN A 264 19.09 -21.89 -14.17
CA ASN A 264 19.79 -21.28 -15.30
C ASN A 264 20.91 -20.32 -14.84
N GLU A 265 21.62 -20.65 -13.75
CA GLU A 265 22.68 -19.82 -13.16
C GLU A 265 23.86 -19.55 -14.12
N ASN A 266 24.14 -20.43 -15.09
CA ASN A 266 25.37 -20.37 -15.88
C ASN A 266 25.49 -19.22 -16.91
N GLU A 267 24.40 -18.55 -17.28
CA GLU A 267 24.45 -17.43 -18.26
C GLU A 267 24.40 -16.05 -17.57
N ALA A 268 23.59 -15.93 -16.51
CA ALA A 268 23.58 -14.75 -15.63
C ALA A 268 24.91 -14.60 -14.85
N ASP A 269 25.48 -15.69 -14.33
CA ASP A 269 26.79 -15.66 -13.68
C ASP A 269 27.92 -15.32 -14.66
N ARG A 270 27.74 -15.60 -15.96
CA ARG A 270 28.73 -15.27 -16.99
C ARG A 270 28.72 -13.77 -17.31
N LEU A 271 27.54 -13.17 -17.43
CA LEU A 271 27.37 -11.70 -17.58
C LEU A 271 27.77 -10.93 -16.32
N LEU A 272 27.59 -11.54 -15.13
CA LEU A 272 27.94 -10.96 -13.84
C LEU A 272 29.32 -11.38 -13.31
N SER A 273 30.08 -12.20 -14.04
CA SER A 273 31.44 -12.58 -13.66
C SER A 273 32.36 -11.35 -13.65
N GLY A 274 32.41 -10.67 -12.50
CA GLY A 274 33.09 -9.38 -12.31
C GLY A 274 32.20 -8.21 -11.90
N VAL A 275 30.95 -8.44 -11.50
CA VAL A 275 30.11 -7.48 -10.78
C VAL A 275 29.90 -8.02 -9.34
N PRO A 276 30.34 -7.32 -8.29
CA PRO A 276 30.18 -7.72 -6.89
C PRO A 276 28.69 -7.80 -6.50
N PRO A 277 28.35 -8.45 -5.36
CA PRO A 277 26.99 -8.86 -5.04
C PRO A 277 25.93 -7.74 -5.11
N VAL A 278 24.70 -8.21 -5.20
CA VAL A 278 23.41 -7.54 -5.44
C VAL A 278 23.17 -6.25 -4.64
N GLU A 279 23.87 -6.04 -3.54
CA GLU A 279 23.76 -4.85 -2.69
C GLU A 279 25.15 -4.29 -2.39
N ALA A 280 25.40 -3.06 -2.84
CA ALA A 280 26.66 -2.37 -2.57
C ALA A 280 26.40 -0.93 -2.11
N SER A 281 27.10 -0.51 -1.06
CA SER A 281 27.21 0.90 -0.70
C SER A 281 28.20 1.59 -1.64
N VAL A 282 27.79 2.70 -2.25
CA VAL A 282 28.67 3.51 -3.09
C VAL A 282 29.22 4.66 -2.25
N ASP A 283 30.55 4.76 -2.15
CA ASP A 283 31.18 5.95 -1.58
C ASP A 283 31.08 7.10 -2.58
N LEU A 284 30.20 8.06 -2.29
CA LEU A 284 29.93 9.23 -3.14
C LEU A 284 30.80 10.45 -2.75
N SER A 285 31.76 10.29 -1.83
CA SER A 285 32.46 11.39 -1.14
C SER A 285 33.24 12.36 -2.03
N ALA A 286 33.53 12.02 -3.29
CA ALA A 286 34.38 12.85 -4.17
C ALA A 286 33.62 13.68 -5.22
N THR A 287 32.38 13.36 -5.59
CA THR A 287 31.75 13.96 -6.79
C THR A 287 30.22 14.02 -6.79
N ASP A 288 29.53 13.83 -5.66
CA ASP A 288 28.06 13.92 -5.64
C ASP A 288 27.61 15.35 -5.98
N PRO A 289 26.85 15.57 -7.07
CA PRO A 289 26.30 16.88 -7.41
C PRO A 289 25.08 17.20 -6.53
N LEU A 290 25.25 17.09 -5.20
CA LEU A 290 24.25 17.54 -4.25
C LEU A 290 24.07 19.05 -4.43
N PRO A 291 22.87 19.56 -4.74
CA PRO A 291 22.60 20.96 -4.52
C PRO A 291 22.81 21.24 -3.03
N GLU A 292 23.52 22.32 -2.71
CA GLU A 292 23.77 22.77 -1.33
C GLU A 292 22.46 22.93 -0.53
N VAL A 293 21.36 23.12 -1.23
CA VAL A 293 19.99 23.16 -0.71
C VAL A 293 19.09 22.29 -1.60
N LEU A 294 18.58 21.18 -1.08
CA LEU A 294 17.45 20.49 -1.69
C LEU A 294 16.27 21.48 -1.75
N PRO A 295 15.47 21.52 -2.83
CA PRO A 295 14.29 22.37 -2.86
C PRO A 295 13.45 22.06 -1.61
N ALA A 296 13.33 23.06 -0.73
CA ALA A 296 12.66 22.89 0.56
C ALA A 296 11.29 22.28 0.27
N PRO A 297 10.95 21.12 0.86
CA PRO A 297 9.63 20.57 0.69
C PRO A 297 8.68 21.64 1.22
N GLY A 298 7.71 22.02 0.39
CA GLY A 298 6.67 22.95 0.83
C GLY A 298 6.11 22.41 2.13
N THR A 299 6.21 23.20 3.20
CA THR A 299 5.82 22.80 4.56
C THR A 299 4.49 22.07 4.48
N ALA A 300 4.46 20.83 4.99
CA ALA A 300 3.24 20.06 5.12
C ALA A 300 2.24 20.94 5.88
N ASN A 301 1.19 21.40 5.18
CA ASN A 301 0.18 22.24 5.81
C ASN A 301 -0.49 21.42 6.92
N PRO A 302 -0.82 22.04 8.07
CA PRO A 302 -1.72 21.41 9.03
C PRO A 302 -2.99 21.01 8.28
N LEU A 303 -3.53 19.83 8.59
CA LEU A 303 -4.83 19.37 8.11
C LEU A 303 -5.86 20.48 8.32
N VAL A 304 -6.15 21.24 7.26
CA VAL A 304 -7.23 22.22 7.27
C VAL A 304 -8.51 21.40 7.24
N GLU A 305 -9.21 21.41 8.36
CA GLU A 305 -10.59 20.96 8.47
C GLU A 305 -11.40 21.67 7.39
N VAL A 306 -11.81 20.95 6.34
CA VAL A 306 -12.69 21.48 5.30
C VAL A 306 -14.08 21.60 5.91
N VAL A 307 -14.29 22.65 6.71
CA VAL A 307 -15.62 23.20 6.90
C VAL A 307 -15.91 23.98 5.63
N ALA A 308 -16.67 23.39 4.70
CA ALA A 308 -17.07 24.08 3.48
C ALA A 308 -17.90 25.32 3.85
N PRO A 309 -17.38 26.56 3.68
CA PRO A 309 -18.23 27.72 3.75
C PRO A 309 -19.00 27.78 2.42
N ALA A 310 -20.32 27.86 2.50
CA ALA A 310 -21.12 28.21 1.33
C ALA A 310 -20.71 29.63 0.88
N GLY A 311 -19.99 29.71 -0.25
CA GLY A 311 -19.50 30.97 -0.82
C GLY A 311 -17.97 31.04 -0.91
N LEU A 312 -17.34 30.15 -1.67
CA LEU A 312 -15.96 30.34 -2.13
C LEU A 312 -15.96 31.50 -3.13
N THR A 313 -15.25 32.57 -2.82
CA THR A 313 -15.03 33.69 -3.74
C THR A 313 -14.01 33.27 -4.81
N ASP A 314 -14.13 33.82 -6.02
CA ASP A 314 -13.23 33.55 -7.17
C ASP A 314 -11.73 33.70 -6.81
N ASP A 315 -11.41 34.55 -5.82
CA ASP A 315 -10.04 34.75 -5.32
C ASP A 315 -9.45 33.52 -4.62
N VAL A 316 -10.26 32.75 -3.87
CA VAL A 316 -9.80 31.54 -3.17
C VAL A 316 -9.54 30.40 -4.16
N GLU A 317 -10.35 30.30 -5.22
CA GLU A 317 -10.12 29.33 -6.29
C GLU A 317 -8.85 29.64 -7.10
N ARG A 318 -8.59 30.93 -7.38
CA ARG A 318 -7.35 31.37 -8.02
C ARG A 318 -6.12 31.04 -7.15
N GLU A 319 -6.16 31.39 -5.86
CA GLU A 319 -5.06 31.11 -4.93
C GLU A 319 -4.79 29.59 -4.80
N ASN A 320 -5.85 28.77 -4.72
CA ASN A 320 -5.72 27.32 -4.69
C ASN A 320 -5.14 26.73 -5.98
N THR A 321 -5.52 27.29 -7.14
CA THR A 321 -5.00 26.88 -8.45
C THR A 321 -3.51 27.20 -8.57
N GLU A 322 -3.10 28.40 -8.17
CA GLU A 322 -1.69 28.81 -8.14
C GLU A 322 -0.87 27.94 -7.18
N ARG A 323 -1.40 27.61 -6.00
CA ARG A 323 -0.76 26.69 -5.05
C ARG A 323 -0.61 25.28 -5.62
N ARG A 324 -1.61 24.75 -6.32
CA ARG A 324 -1.53 23.45 -7.00
C ARG A 324 -0.48 23.45 -8.11
N ALA A 325 -0.44 24.51 -8.91
CA ALA A 325 0.56 24.68 -9.97
C ALA A 325 1.98 24.79 -9.38
N ALA A 326 2.17 25.54 -8.30
CA ALA A 326 3.45 25.66 -7.60
C ALA A 326 3.92 24.31 -7.01
N ARG A 327 3.02 23.54 -6.39
CA ARG A 327 3.31 22.18 -5.89
C ARG A 327 3.69 21.22 -7.01
N GLY A 328 3.00 21.28 -8.15
CA GLY A 328 3.33 20.49 -9.33
C GLY A 328 4.76 20.77 -9.83
N LYS A 329 5.17 22.04 -9.88
CA LYS A 329 6.53 22.44 -10.26
C LYS A 329 7.58 21.96 -9.27
N ALA A 330 7.34 22.09 -7.96
CA ALA A 330 8.27 21.63 -6.93
C ALA A 330 8.46 20.11 -6.98
N ARG A 331 7.36 19.35 -7.13
CA ARG A 331 7.41 17.89 -7.30
C ARG A 331 8.17 17.49 -8.56
N GLN A 332 7.90 18.14 -9.69
CA GLN A 332 8.63 17.89 -10.94
C GLN A 332 10.13 18.18 -10.81
N ALA A 333 10.52 19.22 -10.06
CA ALA A 333 11.92 19.52 -9.81
C ALA A 333 12.59 18.45 -8.94
N LEU A 334 11.88 17.94 -7.93
CA LEU A 334 12.35 16.85 -7.08
C LEU A 334 12.47 15.53 -7.86
N ASP A 335 11.50 15.18 -8.69
CA ASP A 335 11.52 13.97 -9.52
C ASP A 335 12.72 14.01 -10.49
N LYS A 336 12.95 15.15 -11.17
CA LYS A 336 14.13 15.37 -12.02
C LYS A 336 15.44 15.31 -11.24
N TYR A 337 15.43 15.66 -9.96
CA TYR A 337 16.62 15.55 -9.12
C TYR A 337 16.90 14.09 -8.75
N ILE A 338 15.89 13.34 -8.32
CA ILE A 338 15.96 11.91 -8.03
C ILE A 338 16.50 11.13 -9.23
N GLU A 339 15.94 11.37 -10.42
CA GLU A 339 16.36 10.75 -11.67
C GLU A 339 17.84 11.01 -11.96
N ARG A 340 18.26 12.29 -11.96
CA ARG A 340 19.65 12.68 -12.23
C ARG A 340 20.63 12.07 -11.22
N ARG A 341 20.27 12.05 -9.93
CA ARG A 341 21.12 11.50 -8.89
C ARG A 341 21.23 9.98 -8.99
N ALA A 342 20.13 9.27 -9.24
CA ALA A 342 20.16 7.83 -9.48
C ALA A 342 21.06 7.48 -10.67
N VAL A 343 20.94 8.19 -11.79
CA VAL A 343 21.80 8.04 -12.97
C VAL A 343 23.27 8.29 -12.63
N HIS A 344 23.57 9.32 -11.84
CA HIS A 344 24.94 9.59 -11.38
C HIS A 344 25.48 8.43 -10.54
N VAL A 345 24.74 7.98 -9.53
CA VAL A 345 25.13 6.85 -8.66
C VAL A 345 25.36 5.58 -9.47
N ALA A 346 24.47 5.26 -10.42
CA ALA A 346 24.62 4.11 -11.31
C ALA A 346 25.88 4.20 -12.19
N LYS A 347 26.16 5.39 -12.77
CA LYS A 347 27.37 5.65 -13.56
C LYS A 347 28.64 5.46 -12.73
N VAL A 348 28.70 6.01 -11.52
CA VAL A 348 29.84 5.86 -10.60
C VAL A 348 30.03 4.40 -10.19
N TYR A 349 28.94 3.73 -9.82
CA TYR A 349 28.98 2.31 -9.44
C TYR A 349 29.55 1.44 -10.56
N LEU A 350 29.01 1.54 -11.78
CA LEU A 350 29.47 0.75 -12.92
C LEU A 350 30.90 1.09 -13.34
N ALA A 351 31.28 2.37 -13.31
CA ALA A 351 32.65 2.79 -13.58
C ALA A 351 33.65 2.16 -12.60
N ASN A 352 33.31 2.12 -11.30
CA ASN A 352 34.13 1.45 -10.28
C ASN A 352 34.24 -0.06 -10.50
N GLN A 353 33.27 -0.67 -11.19
CA GLN A 353 33.33 -2.08 -11.62
C GLN A 353 34.03 -2.29 -12.97
N GLY A 354 34.67 -1.24 -13.52
CA GLY A 354 35.42 -1.30 -14.77
C GLY A 354 34.55 -1.24 -16.04
N TRP A 355 33.25 -0.97 -15.92
CA TRP A 355 32.40 -0.71 -17.07
C TRP A 355 32.59 0.72 -17.56
N ARG A 356 32.63 0.89 -18.89
CA ARG A 356 32.75 2.21 -19.51
C ARG A 356 31.42 2.59 -20.14
N LEU A 357 30.93 3.79 -19.83
CA LEU A 357 29.75 4.34 -20.50
C LEU A 357 30.04 4.44 -22.00
N HIS A 358 29.33 3.65 -22.80
CA HIS A 358 29.44 3.69 -24.25
C HIS A 358 28.49 4.73 -24.83
N ARG A 359 27.25 4.77 -24.33
CA ARG A 359 26.20 5.66 -24.85
C ARG A 359 25.20 6.07 -23.79
N ASP A 360 24.74 7.31 -23.87
CA ASP A 360 23.58 7.82 -23.13
C ASP A 360 22.33 7.71 -24.03
N CYS A 361 21.37 6.88 -23.62
CA CYS A 361 20.23 6.43 -24.42
C CYS A 361 18.89 7.07 -24.01
N GLN A 362 18.87 7.90 -22.96
CA GLN A 362 17.65 8.47 -22.38
C GLN A 362 16.76 9.22 -23.39
N LYS A 363 17.37 9.83 -24.42
CA LYS A 363 16.65 10.58 -25.47
C LYS A 363 16.30 9.76 -26.71
N LEU A 364 16.72 8.50 -26.78
CA LEU A 364 16.58 7.66 -27.97
C LEU A 364 15.28 6.87 -27.98
N GLY A 365 14.58 6.78 -26.84
CA GLY A 365 13.33 6.03 -26.72
C GLY A 365 13.51 4.52 -26.93
N VAL A 366 14.69 3.97 -26.63
CA VAL A 366 15.02 2.56 -26.87
C VAL A 366 14.58 1.61 -25.74
N GLY A 367 14.06 2.15 -24.63
CA GLY A 367 13.58 1.37 -23.49
C GLY A 367 14.63 1.09 -22.40
N TYR A 368 15.73 1.83 -22.39
CA TYR A 368 16.73 1.88 -21.32
C TYR A 368 17.48 3.22 -21.34
N ASP A 369 18.04 3.63 -20.21
CA ASP A 369 18.71 4.92 -20.03
C ASP A 369 20.16 4.95 -20.54
N LEU A 370 20.94 3.90 -20.29
CA LEU A 370 22.40 3.91 -20.50
C LEU A 370 22.90 2.62 -21.16
N GLU A 371 23.92 2.72 -22.02
CA GLU A 371 24.65 1.57 -22.56
C GLU A 371 26.09 1.58 -22.02
N PHE A 372 26.52 0.48 -21.41
CA PHE A 372 27.89 0.29 -20.93
C PHE A 372 28.60 -0.84 -21.67
N ARG A 373 29.93 -0.77 -21.74
CA ARG A 373 30.78 -1.83 -22.29
C ARG A 373 31.94 -2.18 -21.40
N LYS A 374 32.33 -3.45 -21.40
CA LYS A 374 33.52 -3.98 -20.72
C LYS A 374 34.10 -5.11 -21.56
N GLY A 375 35.18 -4.82 -22.28
CA GLY A 375 35.68 -5.72 -23.33
C GLY A 375 34.65 -5.86 -24.44
N ASP A 376 34.30 -7.11 -24.76
CA ASP A 376 33.31 -7.45 -25.79
C ASP A 376 31.86 -7.50 -25.26
N SER A 377 31.66 -7.34 -23.96
CA SER A 377 30.34 -7.37 -23.32
C SER A 377 29.65 -6.00 -23.33
N SER A 378 28.33 -6.01 -23.53
CA SER A 378 27.42 -4.87 -23.39
C SER A 378 26.48 -5.01 -22.20
N LEU A 379 26.06 -3.89 -21.63
CA LEU A 379 24.94 -3.81 -20.69
C LEU A 379 23.99 -2.69 -21.11
N ASN A 380 22.70 -3.04 -21.19
CA ASN A 380 21.61 -2.10 -21.44
C ASN A 380 20.93 -1.80 -20.11
N VAL A 381 21.16 -0.60 -19.57
CA VAL A 381 20.87 -0.27 -18.18
C VAL A 381 19.72 0.71 -18.10
N GLU A 382 18.64 0.31 -17.44
CA GLU A 382 17.58 1.20 -16.97
C GLU A 382 17.85 1.62 -15.52
N VAL A 383 17.68 2.90 -15.19
CA VAL A 383 17.99 3.42 -13.84
C VAL A 383 16.73 3.88 -13.12
N LYS A 384 16.47 3.32 -11.93
CA LYS A 384 15.31 3.70 -11.10
C LYS A 384 15.75 4.36 -9.80
N GLY A 385 15.42 5.63 -9.62
CA GLY A 385 15.63 6.33 -8.35
C GLY A 385 14.45 6.12 -7.40
N ILE A 386 14.72 5.59 -6.20
CA ILE A 386 13.70 5.27 -5.19
C ILE A 386 14.04 6.05 -3.92
N GLN A 387 13.07 6.83 -3.42
CA GLN A 387 13.26 7.62 -2.20
C GLN A 387 13.32 6.75 -0.94
N GLY A 388 12.45 5.73 -0.87
CA GLY A 388 12.41 4.76 0.22
C GLY A 388 13.41 3.62 0.03
N SER A 389 13.30 2.60 0.88
CA SER A 389 14.09 1.37 0.79
C SER A 389 13.41 0.25 0.02
N SER A 390 12.09 0.34 -0.19
CA SER A 390 11.32 -0.72 -0.83
C SER A 390 11.58 -0.72 -2.33
N LEU A 391 11.94 -1.88 -2.90
CA LEU A 391 12.13 -2.06 -4.33
C LEU A 391 10.78 -2.11 -5.05
N SER A 392 10.15 -0.96 -5.19
CA SER A 392 8.93 -0.76 -5.95
C SER A 392 9.10 0.42 -6.89
N PHE A 393 8.91 0.18 -8.18
CA PHE A 393 9.05 1.18 -9.23
C PHE A 393 8.18 0.81 -10.43
N ASN A 394 7.75 1.83 -11.18
CA ASN A 394 7.00 1.62 -12.42
C ASN A 394 7.96 1.27 -13.56
N MET A 395 7.52 0.37 -14.44
CA MET A 395 8.18 0.10 -15.71
C MET A 395 7.28 0.52 -16.87
N THR A 396 7.86 1.14 -17.89
CA THR A 396 7.14 1.40 -19.14
C THR A 396 6.99 0.13 -19.97
N ALA A 397 6.08 0.14 -20.95
CA ALA A 397 5.90 -1.00 -21.85
C ALA A 397 7.17 -1.35 -22.65
N LEU A 398 7.98 -0.34 -23.01
CA LEU A 398 9.24 -0.54 -23.73
C LEU A 398 10.32 -1.13 -22.82
N GLU A 399 10.44 -0.65 -21.57
CA GLU A 399 11.34 -1.27 -20.57
C GLU A 399 10.96 -2.73 -20.32
N TRP A 400 9.67 -3.02 -20.19
CA TRP A 400 9.21 -4.41 -20.05
C TRP A 400 9.52 -5.26 -21.28
N ALA A 401 9.39 -4.70 -22.49
CA ALA A 401 9.79 -5.40 -23.69
C ALA A 401 11.29 -5.75 -23.71
N ARG A 402 12.15 -4.94 -23.05
CA ARG A 402 13.57 -5.28 -22.84
C ARG A 402 13.75 -6.40 -21.82
N VAL A 403 13.00 -6.41 -20.73
CA VAL A 403 12.96 -7.57 -19.80
C VAL A 403 12.62 -8.87 -20.54
N VAL A 404 11.80 -8.83 -21.59
CA VAL A 404 11.45 -10.06 -22.31
C VAL A 404 12.50 -10.43 -23.37
N ASN A 405 13.02 -9.44 -24.11
CA ASN A 405 13.73 -9.71 -25.37
C ASN A 405 15.23 -9.40 -25.35
N ASP A 406 15.74 -8.74 -24.31
CA ASP A 406 17.11 -8.26 -24.25
C ASP A 406 17.89 -8.97 -23.14
N PRO A 407 18.79 -9.92 -23.48
CA PRO A 407 19.55 -10.66 -22.47
C PRO A 407 20.56 -9.79 -21.70
N ASP A 408 20.98 -8.66 -22.28
CA ASP A 408 21.93 -7.74 -21.66
C ASP A 408 21.22 -6.63 -20.84
N PHE A 409 19.89 -6.70 -20.73
CA PHE A 409 19.10 -5.71 -20.01
C PHE A 409 19.12 -5.94 -18.50
N ILE A 410 19.45 -4.87 -17.77
CA ILE A 410 19.38 -4.83 -16.31
C ILE A 410 18.70 -3.54 -15.84
N VAL A 411 18.09 -3.60 -14.66
CA VAL A 411 17.66 -2.41 -13.92
C VAL A 411 18.62 -2.17 -12.76
N ILE A 412 19.18 -0.97 -12.68
CA ILE A 412 19.87 -0.48 -11.48
C ILE A 412 18.88 0.36 -10.68
N ALA A 413 18.39 -0.19 -9.57
CA ALA A 413 17.52 0.50 -8.64
C ALA A 413 18.36 1.12 -7.50
N VAL A 414 18.25 2.44 -7.33
CA VAL A 414 18.96 3.21 -6.31
C VAL A 414 17.97 3.60 -5.22
N THR A 415 17.98 2.88 -4.09
CA THR A 415 17.12 3.17 -2.93
C THR A 415 17.75 4.20 -2.01
N GLY A 416 16.94 4.94 -1.24
CA GLY A 416 17.45 6.01 -0.38
C GLY A 416 18.09 7.16 -1.16
N VAL A 417 17.75 7.34 -2.44
CA VAL A 417 18.47 8.20 -3.40
C VAL A 417 18.62 9.67 -3.00
N ILE A 418 17.83 10.16 -2.04
CA ILE A 418 17.93 11.55 -1.53
C ILE A 418 18.87 11.63 -0.32
N GLN A 419 19.10 10.55 0.39
CA GLN A 419 19.91 10.50 1.60
C GLN A 419 21.23 9.80 1.31
N ALA A 420 22.34 10.55 1.34
CA ALA A 420 23.67 10.01 1.05
C ALA A 420 24.03 8.81 1.95
N THR A 421 23.61 8.83 3.21
CA THR A 421 23.91 7.79 4.21
C THR A 421 23.10 6.51 4.08
N THR A 422 21.97 6.54 3.35
CA THR A 422 21.09 5.37 3.17
C THR A 422 20.98 4.94 1.71
N THR A 423 21.80 5.54 0.83
CA THR A 423 21.83 5.20 -0.59
C THR A 423 22.38 3.79 -0.78
N GLN A 424 21.59 2.93 -1.43
CA GLN A 424 22.00 1.57 -1.79
C GLN A 424 21.72 1.32 -3.28
N VAL A 425 22.62 0.57 -3.92
CA VAL A 425 22.50 0.18 -5.33
C VAL A 425 22.09 -1.29 -5.40
N HIS A 426 21.01 -1.55 -6.12
CA HIS A 426 20.46 -2.88 -6.37
C HIS A 426 20.52 -3.19 -7.87
N ILE A 427 21.12 -4.33 -8.23
CA ILE A 427 21.13 -4.82 -9.61
C ILE A 427 20.06 -5.88 -9.78
N LEU A 428 19.12 -5.61 -10.69
CA LEU A 428 18.03 -6.51 -11.02
C LEU A 428 18.24 -6.99 -12.46
N THR A 429 18.62 -8.26 -12.59
CA THR A 429 18.76 -8.91 -13.89
C THR A 429 17.40 -9.10 -14.55
N ARG A 430 17.42 -9.32 -15.86
CA ARG A 430 16.25 -9.70 -16.65
C ARG A 430 15.41 -10.79 -15.98
N ASP A 431 16.03 -11.91 -15.60
CA ASP A 431 15.31 -13.06 -15.05
C ASP A 431 14.67 -12.74 -13.70
N ARG A 432 15.34 -11.94 -12.87
CA ARG A 432 14.78 -11.48 -11.59
C ARG A 432 13.59 -10.52 -11.80
N LEU A 433 13.68 -9.64 -12.79
CA LEU A 433 12.57 -8.75 -13.15
C LEU A 433 11.38 -9.54 -13.71
N ALA A 434 11.63 -10.54 -14.55
CA ALA A 434 10.60 -11.40 -15.12
C ALA A 434 9.88 -12.26 -14.07
N ALA A 435 10.59 -12.69 -13.03
CA ALA A 435 10.05 -13.47 -11.91
C ALA A 435 9.34 -12.61 -10.85
N GLY A 436 9.47 -11.29 -10.88
CA GLY A 436 8.89 -10.38 -9.89
C GLY A 436 7.35 -10.31 -9.92
N GLU A 437 6.73 -10.03 -8.77
CA GLU A 437 5.29 -9.73 -8.69
C GLU A 437 5.00 -8.47 -9.52
N ARG A 438 4.16 -8.60 -10.56
CA ARG A 438 3.80 -7.49 -11.44
C ARG A 438 2.34 -7.10 -11.24
N ARG A 439 2.09 -5.80 -11.09
CA ARG A 439 0.74 -5.21 -11.13
C ARG A 439 0.66 -4.16 -12.22
N VAL A 440 -0.44 -4.15 -12.97
CA VAL A 440 -0.69 -3.11 -13.98
C VAL A 440 -1.33 -1.93 -13.28
N VAL A 441 -0.57 -0.85 -13.13
CA VAL A 441 -1.01 0.32 -12.34
C VAL A 441 -1.78 1.34 -13.20
N GLN A 442 -1.54 1.38 -14.52
CA GLN A 442 -2.17 2.35 -15.41
C GLN A 442 -2.23 1.83 -16.85
N TYR A 443 -3.36 2.08 -17.53
CA TYR A 443 -3.49 1.96 -18.98
C TYR A 443 -3.57 3.35 -19.61
N ARG A 444 -2.87 3.57 -20.72
CA ARG A 444 -3.00 4.80 -21.53
C ARG A 444 -3.48 4.42 -22.93
N MET A 445 -4.70 4.82 -23.26
CA MET A 445 -5.26 4.67 -24.59
C MET A 445 -5.10 5.97 -25.38
N ASN A 446 -4.53 5.89 -26.58
CA ASN A 446 -4.59 6.97 -27.56
C ASN A 446 -5.48 6.48 -28.69
N LEU A 447 -6.66 7.08 -28.83
CA LEU A 447 -7.52 6.86 -29.99
C LEU A 447 -7.06 7.83 -31.08
N LEU A 448 -6.68 7.28 -32.23
CA LEU A 448 -6.29 8.04 -33.42
C LEU A 448 -7.51 8.61 -34.13
#